data_AF-A0A2W4CX69-F1
#
_entry.id   AF-A0A2W4CX69-F1
#
_cell.length_a   1.000
_cell.length_b   1.000
_cell.length_c   1.000
_cell.angle_alpha   90.00
_cell.angle_beta   90.00
_cell.angle_gamma   90.00
#
_symmetry.space_group_name_H-M   'P 1'
#
loop_
_entity.id
_entity.type
_entity.pdbx_description
1 polymer ?
#
loop_
_entity_poly.entity_id
_entity_poly.type
_entity_poly.pdbx_seq_one_letter_code
_entity_poly.pdbx_strand_id
1 'polypeptide(L)'
;MKTATPTKEHAFLQKLVGNWDIVADAMASNPEHATWRETVRSLHGLWVVAEGHGEMPGGGAASTMLTLGYDPDKGRYVGNWIDSVINHMWIYEGRLDESGRTLLLETEGPDVETKGRTARYQECVSFEDDDNRTFTSHILTPDGSWRQLMTMQYRRRV
;
A
#
# COMPACT_ATOMS: atom_id res chain seq x y z
N MET A 1 27.54 -0.93 16.37
CA MET A 1 26.16 -0.55 15.99
C MET A 1 25.20 -1.29 16.90
N LYS A 2 24.26 -0.62 17.56
CA LYS A 2 23.26 -1.27 18.41
C LYS A 2 22.17 -1.88 17.52
N THR A 3 21.70 -3.09 17.84
CA THR A 3 20.59 -3.72 17.10
C THR A 3 19.32 -2.89 17.26
N ALA A 4 18.62 -2.64 16.17
CA ALA A 4 17.32 -1.98 16.20
C ALA A 4 16.30 -2.85 16.96
N THR A 5 15.43 -2.22 17.75
CA THR A 5 14.39 -2.90 18.53
C THR A 5 13.02 -2.42 18.05
N PRO A 6 12.06 -3.32 17.74
CA PRO A 6 10.73 -2.92 17.33
C PRO A 6 10.04 -1.99 18.33
N THR A 7 9.32 -1.01 17.79
CA THR A 7 8.46 -0.06 18.53
C THR A 7 6.98 -0.42 18.33
N LYS A 8 6.06 0.38 18.90
CA LYS A 8 4.63 0.19 18.68
C LYS A 8 4.22 0.39 17.21
N GLU A 9 4.90 1.28 16.50
CA GLU A 9 4.70 1.56 15.07
C GLU A 9 5.15 0.38 14.21
N HIS A 10 6.27 -0.24 14.58
CA HIS A 10 6.71 -1.49 13.98
C HIS A 10 5.70 -2.64 14.23
N ALA A 11 5.13 -2.72 15.42
CA ALA A 11 4.09 -3.67 15.76
C ALA A 11 2.81 -3.44 14.96
N PHE A 12 2.42 -2.18 14.70
CA PHE A 12 1.28 -1.85 13.84
C PHE A 12 1.42 -2.45 12.44
N LEU A 13 2.62 -2.38 11.83
CA LEU A 13 2.85 -2.97 10.50
C LEU A 13 2.63 -4.48 10.48
N GLN A 14 2.75 -5.17 11.62
CA GLN A 14 2.56 -6.62 11.67
C GLN A 14 1.10 -7.03 11.37
N LYS A 15 0.13 -6.10 11.45
CA LYS A 15 -1.24 -6.34 10.98
C LYS A 15 -1.32 -6.70 9.50
N LEU A 16 -0.35 -6.24 8.69
CA LEU A 16 -0.27 -6.56 7.27
C LEU A 16 0.17 -8.00 6.99
N VAL A 17 0.91 -8.63 7.92
CA VAL A 17 1.51 -9.96 7.72
C VAL A 17 0.43 -11.00 7.47
N GLY A 18 0.59 -11.82 6.43
CA GLY A 18 -0.37 -12.86 6.05
C GLY A 18 -0.54 -12.98 4.54
N ASN A 19 -1.54 -13.76 4.14
CA ASN A 19 -1.93 -13.91 2.74
C ASN A 19 -3.27 -13.21 2.52
N TRP A 20 -3.41 -12.52 1.39
CA TRP A 20 -4.54 -11.66 1.10
C TRP A 20 -5.06 -11.90 -0.32
N ASP A 21 -6.38 -11.93 -0.43
CA ASP A 21 -7.12 -11.86 -1.69
C ASP A 21 -7.54 -10.43 -1.94
N ILE A 22 -7.33 -9.94 -3.17
CA ILE A 22 -7.51 -8.54 -3.52
C ILE A 22 -8.55 -8.40 -4.63
N VAL A 23 -9.49 -7.49 -4.43
CA VAL A 23 -10.55 -7.16 -5.39
C VAL A 23 -10.55 -5.65 -5.63
N ALA A 24 -10.48 -5.23 -6.90
CA ALA A 24 -10.70 -3.84 -7.27
C ALA A 24 -12.19 -3.51 -7.15
N ASP A 25 -12.55 -2.33 -6.65
CA ASP A 25 -13.95 -1.98 -6.31
C ASP A 25 -14.94 -2.10 -7.48
N ALA A 26 -14.50 -1.86 -8.71
CA ALA A 26 -15.32 -2.11 -9.91
C ALA A 26 -15.85 -3.56 -10.01
N MET A 27 -15.26 -4.50 -9.28
CA MET A 27 -15.62 -5.92 -9.20
C MET A 27 -16.01 -6.37 -7.78
N ALA A 28 -16.10 -5.46 -6.79
CA ALA A 28 -16.30 -5.82 -5.38
C ALA A 28 -17.65 -6.50 -5.06
N SER A 29 -18.63 -6.44 -5.96
CA SER A 29 -19.90 -7.15 -5.82
C SER A 29 -19.81 -8.67 -6.02
N ASN A 30 -18.67 -9.20 -6.49
CA ASN A 30 -18.45 -10.65 -6.61
C ASN A 30 -17.06 -11.07 -6.09
N PRO A 31 -16.95 -11.43 -4.79
CA PRO A 31 -15.69 -11.82 -4.16
C PRO A 31 -15.02 -13.08 -4.72
N GLU A 32 -15.77 -13.95 -5.42
CA GLU A 32 -15.18 -15.13 -6.08
C GLU A 32 -14.26 -14.77 -7.25
N HIS A 33 -14.25 -13.50 -7.67
CA HIS A 33 -13.44 -12.97 -8.76
C HIS A 33 -12.23 -12.15 -8.28
N ALA A 34 -11.61 -12.52 -7.16
CA ALA A 34 -10.33 -11.92 -6.76
C ALA A 34 -9.29 -12.13 -7.87
N THR A 35 -8.81 -11.02 -8.44
CA THR A 35 -7.88 -11.01 -9.59
C THR A 35 -6.42 -10.93 -9.17
N TRP A 36 -6.18 -10.62 -7.90
CA TRP A 36 -4.86 -10.42 -7.32
C TRP A 36 -4.75 -11.11 -5.96
N ARG A 37 -3.53 -11.55 -5.65
CA ARG A 37 -3.15 -12.10 -4.34
C ARG A 37 -1.91 -11.40 -3.85
N GLU A 38 -1.77 -11.30 -2.54
CA GLU A 38 -0.57 -10.77 -1.90
C GLU A 38 -0.14 -11.63 -0.72
N THR A 39 1.16 -11.87 -0.62
CA THR A 39 1.78 -12.47 0.55
C THR A 39 2.66 -11.44 1.23
N VAL A 40 2.41 -11.21 2.51
CA VAL A 40 3.17 -10.28 3.35
C VAL A 40 3.92 -11.06 4.41
N ARG A 41 5.23 -10.85 4.49
CA ARG A 41 6.09 -11.44 5.52
C ARG A 41 6.78 -10.37 6.36
N SER A 42 6.98 -10.69 7.63
CA SER A 42 7.77 -9.88 8.54
C SER A 42 9.27 -10.07 8.31
N LEU A 43 10.06 -9.00 8.43
CA LEU A 43 11.50 -9.06 8.63
C LEU A 43 11.80 -8.82 10.11
N HIS A 44 11.62 -9.87 10.90
CA HIS A 44 11.90 -9.88 12.34
C HIS A 44 11.25 -8.71 13.10
N GLY A 45 10.04 -8.30 12.69
CA GLY A 45 9.26 -7.26 13.35
C GLY A 45 9.62 -5.82 12.97
N LEU A 46 10.71 -5.57 12.22
CA LEU A 46 11.13 -4.20 11.86
C LEU A 46 10.60 -3.73 10.51
N TRP A 47 10.41 -4.66 9.58
CA TRP A 47 9.86 -4.35 8.27
C TRP A 47 8.82 -5.39 7.89
N VAL A 48 7.97 -5.02 6.94
CA VAL A 48 7.19 -5.98 6.17
C VAL A 48 7.62 -5.91 4.71
N VAL A 49 7.58 -7.07 4.06
CA VAL A 49 7.74 -7.20 2.62
C VAL A 49 6.47 -7.84 2.10
N ALA A 50 5.76 -7.13 1.22
CA ALA A 50 4.60 -7.64 0.53
C ALA A 50 4.94 -7.92 -0.93
N GLU A 51 4.54 -9.08 -1.43
CA GLU A 51 4.66 -9.45 -2.83
C GLU A 51 3.26 -9.77 -3.37
N GLY A 52 2.84 -8.99 -4.38
CA GLY A 52 1.57 -9.16 -5.05
C GLY A 52 1.75 -9.82 -6.41
N HIS A 53 0.76 -10.63 -6.82
CA HIS A 53 0.68 -11.18 -8.17
C HIS A 53 -0.77 -11.26 -8.62
N GLY A 54 -1.00 -11.04 -9.92
CA GLY A 54 -2.33 -11.12 -10.50
C GLY A 54 -2.32 -10.80 -11.99
N GLU A 55 -3.51 -10.61 -12.54
CA GLU A 55 -3.69 -10.26 -13.94
C GLU A 55 -4.11 -8.80 -14.10
N MET A 56 -3.53 -8.14 -15.09
CA MET A 56 -3.91 -6.78 -15.46
C MET A 56 -5.22 -6.78 -16.26
N PRO A 57 -6.01 -5.68 -16.20
CA PRO A 57 -7.10 -5.47 -17.14
C PRO A 57 -6.59 -5.54 -18.60
N GLY A 58 -7.16 -6.43 -19.40
CA GLY A 58 -6.69 -6.70 -20.78
C GLY A 58 -5.77 -7.91 -20.92
N GLY A 59 -5.46 -8.59 -19.81
CA GLY A 59 -4.66 -9.82 -19.79
C GLY A 59 -3.18 -9.56 -19.56
N GLY A 60 -2.47 -10.62 -19.15
CA GLY A 60 -1.06 -10.58 -18.81
C GLY A 60 -0.84 -10.57 -17.30
N ALA A 61 0.09 -11.43 -16.87
CA ALA A 61 0.51 -11.51 -15.48
C ALA A 61 1.33 -10.27 -15.10
N ALA A 62 1.10 -9.76 -13.91
CA ALA A 62 1.90 -8.71 -13.31
C ALA A 62 2.21 -9.04 -11.85
N SER A 63 3.30 -8.47 -11.36
CA SER A 63 3.73 -8.60 -9.97
C SER A 63 4.07 -7.25 -9.37
N THR A 64 3.94 -7.15 -8.05
CA THR A 64 4.20 -5.95 -7.27
C THR A 64 5.02 -6.29 -6.04
N MET A 65 5.76 -5.31 -5.52
CA MET A 65 6.50 -5.47 -4.28
C MET A 65 6.46 -4.19 -3.45
N LEU A 66 6.10 -4.33 -2.17
CA LEU A 66 6.16 -3.27 -1.17
C LEU A 66 7.20 -3.65 -0.11
N THR A 67 8.06 -2.72 0.26
CA THR A 67 8.75 -2.76 1.55
C THR A 67 8.29 -1.61 2.41
N LEU A 68 8.04 -1.86 3.69
CA LEU A 68 7.51 -0.86 4.61
C LEU A 68 8.04 -1.08 6.02
N GLY A 69 8.47 -0.01 6.66
CA GLY A 69 9.04 0.00 8.01
C GLY A 69 8.72 1.32 8.71
N TYR A 70 9.29 1.51 9.89
CA TYR A 70 9.20 2.76 10.64
C TYR A 70 10.59 3.28 10.97
N ASP A 71 10.81 4.57 10.70
CA ASP A 71 12.03 5.29 11.02
C ASP A 71 11.77 6.13 12.29
N PRO A 72 12.32 5.73 13.46
CA PRO A 72 12.12 6.45 14.71
C PRO A 72 12.77 7.84 14.74
N ASP A 73 13.84 8.04 13.97
CA ASP A 73 14.54 9.33 13.92
C ASP A 73 13.73 10.36 13.12
N LYS A 74 13.05 9.90 12.06
CA LYS A 74 12.08 10.72 11.31
C LYS A 74 10.71 10.79 11.98
N GLY A 75 10.37 9.81 12.81
CA GLY A 75 9.01 9.63 13.31
C GLY A 75 8.00 9.28 12.21
N ARG A 76 8.45 8.58 11.15
CA ARG A 76 7.64 8.30 9.95
C ARG A 76 7.67 6.83 9.58
N TYR A 77 6.57 6.34 9.01
CA TYR A 77 6.62 5.12 8.21
C TYR A 77 7.36 5.41 6.92
N VAL A 78 8.22 4.49 6.49
CA VAL A 78 9.03 4.65 5.28
C VAL A 78 9.00 3.36 4.48
N GLY A 79 9.00 3.49 3.15
CA GLY A 79 8.90 2.33 2.30
C GLY A 79 9.05 2.65 0.82
N ASN A 80 8.94 1.62 0.00
CA ASN A 80 8.91 1.75 -1.44
C ASN A 80 7.98 0.72 -2.07
N TRP A 81 7.46 1.04 -3.24
CA TRP A 81 6.70 0.11 -4.07
C TRP A 81 7.16 0.12 -5.51
N ILE A 82 7.16 -1.06 -6.12
CA ILE A 82 7.48 -1.31 -7.53
C ILE A 82 6.50 -2.30 -8.12
N ASP A 83 6.37 -2.30 -9.44
CA ASP A 83 5.64 -3.31 -10.20
C ASP A 83 6.42 -3.78 -11.43
N SER A 84 5.87 -4.76 -12.13
CA SER A 84 6.46 -5.34 -13.35
C SER A 84 6.03 -4.64 -14.65
N VAL A 85 5.19 -3.61 -14.60
CA VAL A 85 4.54 -3.00 -15.77
C VAL A 85 4.98 -1.55 -16.03
N ILE A 86 5.51 -0.85 -15.02
CA ILE A 86 6.15 0.45 -15.14
C ILE A 86 7.55 0.42 -14.51
N ASN A 87 8.41 1.35 -14.92
CA ASN A 87 9.79 1.45 -14.43
C ASN A 87 9.97 2.51 -13.33
N HIS A 88 8.88 2.92 -12.66
CA HIS A 88 8.92 3.90 -11.58
C HIS A 88 8.97 3.23 -10.21
N MET A 89 9.87 3.68 -9.35
CA MET A 89 9.89 3.29 -7.94
C MET A 89 9.22 4.37 -7.11
N TRP A 90 8.14 4.00 -6.45
CA TRP A 90 7.42 4.87 -5.54
C TRP A 90 8.11 4.86 -4.19
N ILE A 91 8.39 6.03 -3.64
CA ILE A 91 9.03 6.19 -2.32
C ILE A 91 8.02 6.81 -1.38
N TYR A 92 7.78 6.14 -0.25
CA TYR A 92 6.78 6.54 0.71
C TYR A 92 7.39 7.15 1.96
N GLU A 93 6.76 8.22 2.43
CA GLU A 93 6.83 8.64 3.83
C GLU A 93 5.42 8.78 4.39
N GLY A 94 5.20 8.35 5.62
CA GLY A 94 3.84 8.22 6.14
C GLY A 94 3.68 8.37 7.64
N ARG A 95 2.41 8.36 8.04
CA ARG A 95 1.96 8.45 9.43
C ARG A 95 0.64 7.71 9.60
N LEU A 96 0.30 7.37 10.84
CA LEU A 96 -1.09 7.03 11.14
C LEU A 96 -1.95 8.29 11.15
N ASP A 97 -3.21 8.13 10.77
CA ASP A 97 -4.25 9.10 11.06
C ASP A 97 -4.50 9.23 12.57
N GLU A 98 -5.31 10.21 12.96
CA GLU A 98 -5.64 10.45 14.36
C GLU A 98 -6.36 9.27 15.01
N SER A 99 -7.07 8.46 14.21
CA SER A 99 -7.76 7.27 14.70
C SER A 99 -6.83 6.08 14.96
N GLY A 100 -5.61 6.11 14.42
CA GLY A 100 -4.66 5.00 14.49
C GLY A 100 -5.05 3.79 13.65
N ARG A 101 -6.06 3.92 12.77
CA ARG A 101 -6.57 2.83 11.93
C ARG A 101 -6.12 2.93 10.48
N THR A 102 -5.74 4.13 10.04
CA THR A 102 -5.37 4.38 8.66
C THR A 102 -3.91 4.76 8.59
N LEU A 103 -3.12 4.01 7.83
CA LEU A 103 -1.78 4.39 7.45
C LEU A 103 -1.84 5.27 6.19
N LEU A 104 -1.45 6.53 6.34
CA LEU A 104 -1.37 7.51 5.27
C LEU A 104 0.08 7.55 4.76
N LEU A 105 0.30 7.17 3.51
CA LEU A 105 1.59 7.18 2.82
C LEU A 105 1.57 8.27 1.74
N GLU A 106 2.46 9.24 1.85
CA GLU A 106 2.64 10.29 0.85
C GLU A 106 3.77 9.90 -0.10
N THR A 107 3.59 10.17 -1.40
CA THR A 107 4.60 9.89 -2.43
C THR A 107 4.48 10.86 -3.62
N GLU A 108 5.45 10.78 -4.52
CA GLU A 108 5.49 11.50 -5.79
C GLU A 108 5.82 10.53 -6.93
N GLY A 109 5.16 10.72 -8.07
CA GLY A 109 5.38 9.88 -9.24
C GLY A 109 4.77 10.44 -10.51
N PRO A 110 4.83 9.69 -11.62
CA PRO A 110 4.33 10.13 -12.91
C PRO A 110 2.86 10.53 -12.84
N ASP A 111 2.55 11.74 -13.30
CA ASP A 111 1.18 12.23 -13.39
C ASP A 111 0.39 11.38 -14.40
N VAL A 112 -0.64 10.70 -13.88
CA VAL A 112 -1.50 9.80 -14.66
C VAL A 112 -2.40 10.54 -15.65
N GLU A 113 -2.61 11.84 -15.47
CA GLU A 113 -3.43 12.69 -16.34
C GLU A 113 -2.60 13.51 -17.31
N THR A 114 -1.40 13.92 -16.90
CA THR A 114 -0.52 14.74 -17.73
C THR A 114 0.84 14.09 -17.96
N LYS A 115 1.00 13.50 -19.15
CA LYS A 115 2.26 12.86 -19.56
C LYS A 115 3.47 13.79 -19.39
N GLY A 116 4.52 13.27 -18.75
CA GLY A 116 5.79 13.98 -18.56
C GLY A 116 5.84 14.91 -17.35
N ARG A 117 4.77 14.96 -16.54
CA ARG A 117 4.75 15.67 -15.26
C ARG A 117 4.83 14.69 -14.09
N THR A 118 5.16 15.24 -12.93
CA THR A 118 5.08 14.56 -11.63
C THR A 118 3.87 15.09 -10.86
N ALA A 119 3.18 14.22 -10.16
CA ALA A 119 2.10 14.55 -9.25
C ALA A 119 2.37 14.01 -7.83
N ARG A 120 1.69 14.58 -6.85
CA ARG A 120 1.70 14.12 -5.45
C ARG A 120 0.53 13.17 -5.22
N TYR A 121 0.81 12.10 -4.49
CA TYR A 121 -0.15 11.05 -4.19
C TYR A 121 -0.24 10.83 -2.68
N GLN A 122 -1.41 10.38 -2.24
CA GLN A 122 -1.63 9.87 -0.91
C GLN A 122 -2.30 8.50 -1.00
N GLU A 123 -1.55 7.49 -0.58
CA GLU A 123 -2.00 6.11 -0.48
C GLU A 123 -2.46 5.84 0.96
N CYS A 124 -3.66 5.31 1.12
CA CYS A 124 -4.26 5.06 2.43
C CYS A 124 -4.47 3.55 2.60
N VAL A 125 -3.90 2.97 3.65
CA VAL A 125 -4.18 1.59 4.08
C VAL A 125 -5.01 1.65 5.35
N SER A 126 -6.31 1.38 5.22
CA SER A 126 -7.30 1.44 6.30
C SER A 126 -7.66 0.04 6.77
N PHE A 127 -7.57 -0.22 8.07
CA PHE A 127 -8.00 -1.50 8.64
C PHE A 127 -9.43 -1.40 9.17
N GLU A 128 -10.36 -2.16 8.60
CA GLU A 128 -11.70 -2.34 9.17
C GLU A 128 -11.65 -3.29 10.37
N ASP A 129 -10.91 -4.39 10.23
CA ASP A 129 -10.61 -5.35 11.28
C ASP A 129 -9.24 -6.03 11.02
N ASP A 130 -9.00 -7.21 11.60
CA ASP A 130 -7.73 -7.94 11.42
C ASP A 130 -7.68 -8.73 10.10
N ASP A 131 -8.82 -8.98 9.47
CA ASP A 131 -8.98 -9.80 8.28
C ASP A 131 -9.45 -9.01 7.06
N ASN A 132 -9.80 -7.74 7.23
CA ASN A 132 -10.26 -6.84 6.18
C ASN A 132 -9.52 -5.51 6.26
N ARG A 133 -8.97 -5.10 5.11
CA ARG A 133 -8.40 -3.76 4.93
C ARG A 133 -8.75 -3.19 3.55
N THR A 134 -8.83 -1.87 3.47
CA THR A 134 -9.03 -1.14 2.22
C THR A 134 -7.77 -0.36 1.88
N PHE A 135 -7.38 -0.39 0.60
CA PHE A 135 -6.37 0.48 0.02
C PHE A 135 -7.04 1.50 -0.89
N THR A 136 -6.72 2.79 -0.74
CA THR A 136 -7.16 3.84 -1.66
C THR A 136 -6.00 4.73 -2.08
N SER A 137 -5.98 5.12 -3.36
CA SER A 137 -5.02 6.08 -3.90
C SER A 137 -5.69 7.39 -4.21
N HIS A 138 -5.06 8.50 -3.86
CA HIS A 138 -5.51 9.85 -4.16
C HIS A 138 -4.42 10.65 -4.86
N ILE A 139 -4.82 11.50 -5.80
CA ILE A 139 -3.95 12.49 -6.43
C ILE A 139 -4.28 13.90 -5.92
N LEU A 140 -3.25 14.71 -5.69
CA LEU A 140 -3.41 16.12 -5.33
C LEU A 140 -3.78 16.93 -6.57
N THR A 141 -4.93 17.59 -6.55
CA THR A 141 -5.40 18.45 -7.64
C THR A 141 -4.85 19.88 -7.53
N PRO A 142 -4.87 20.67 -8.62
CA PRO A 142 -4.35 22.05 -8.61
C PRO A 142 -5.02 23.00 -7.60
N ASP A 143 -6.25 22.70 -7.19
CA ASP A 143 -6.99 23.45 -6.15
C ASP A 143 -6.57 23.07 -4.71
N GLY A 144 -5.64 22.12 -4.56
CA GLY A 144 -5.14 21.65 -3.27
C GLY A 144 -6.00 20.57 -2.61
N SER A 145 -7.06 20.08 -3.27
CA SER A 145 -7.86 18.97 -2.78
C SER A 145 -7.29 17.61 -3.20
N TRP A 146 -7.72 16.55 -2.51
CA TRP A 146 -7.34 15.17 -2.84
C TRP A 146 -8.50 14.50 -3.58
N ARG A 147 -8.24 13.95 -4.76
CA ARG A 147 -9.22 13.16 -5.53
C ARG A 147 -8.82 11.69 -5.57
N GLN A 148 -9.73 10.81 -5.21
CA GLN A 148 -9.51 9.36 -5.26
C GLN A 148 -9.40 8.88 -6.72
N LEU A 149 -8.36 8.10 -6.99
CA LEU A 149 -8.11 7.45 -8.28
C LEU A 149 -8.57 5.99 -8.30
N MET A 150 -8.33 5.28 -7.21
CA MET A 150 -8.63 3.86 -7.12
C MET A 150 -8.90 3.43 -5.68
N THR A 151 -9.57 2.29 -5.56
CA THR A 151 -9.82 1.59 -4.31
C THR A 151 -9.73 0.08 -4.54
N MET A 152 -9.13 -0.61 -3.58
CA MET A 152 -8.95 -2.06 -3.56
C MET A 152 -9.30 -2.58 -2.18
N GLN A 153 -10.04 -3.68 -2.15
CA GLN A 153 -10.38 -4.38 -0.92
C GLN A 153 -9.49 -5.61 -0.77
N TYR A 154 -8.94 -5.79 0.43
CA TYR A 154 -8.09 -6.90 0.79
C TYR A 154 -8.80 -7.72 1.85
N ARG A 155 -8.92 -9.02 1.59
CA ARG A 155 -9.46 -9.99 2.54
C ARG A 155 -8.41 -11.02 2.88
N ARG A 156 -8.21 -11.28 4.18
CA ARG A 156 -7.26 -12.28 4.63
C ARG A 156 -7.71 -13.66 4.15
N ARG A 157 -6.78 -14.41 3.58
CA ARG A 157 -6.97 -15.80 3.21
C ARG A 157 -6.61 -16.68 4.41
N VAL A 158 -7.59 -17.49 4.82
CA VAL A 158 -7.46 -18.53 5.86
C VAL A 158 -6.80 -19.78 5.28
#